data_AF-A0A8X6I6P3-F1
#
_entry.id   AF-A0A8X6I6P3-F1
#
_cell.length_a   1.000
_cell.length_b   1.000
_cell.length_c   1.000
_cell.angle_alpha   90.00
_cell.angle_beta   90.00
_cell.angle_gamma   90.00
#
_symmetry.space_group_name_H-M   'P 1'
#
loop_
_entity.id
_entity.type
_entity.pdbx_description
1 polymer ?
#
loop_
_entity_poly.entity_id
_entity_poly.type
_entity_poly.pdbx_seq_one_letter_code
_entity_poly.pdbx_strand_id
1 'polypeptide(L)'
;MPKAPSGQLLLCYIHQTWKTGEKVKVMNNAIHVVPMNELEAMKSGIRDLYALVAEERLRSDANSREPTTKKGVFVDPFFDDDMRDQGIVQFAAIVNKELILPIDVEIIDVERGKEPYLLPYELEPVLEQLLQTKSEKINPYQAFDRVPAKVTINKNIDHWPEIKTNWSSPVTREFNTRETTELLSRDKVRWHRHSTRSIEGKKMEKIANNQGQIKGKVKIPANIPAGTKLVQFYGDKGSYGEATYTGKKTITIEERRRVLSSKRVDPLAQTFTLDESRHIGGTDLWFTNKGKKRVVVQIRETTVGVPSQTVIAENSIEPAKINTNGTATRITWSPVFCHAGQEYAIVLLTDDADTAVKIAELSKYDAVNSRWVTSQPYQVGVLLSSSNASTWTPHQNFDLTFRLLAAKFTESSHVIDLGKVTANNTSDLIALTNIEKVGFDTNVEFILTDEKGEENFLSDNLPLALRERLSGELTVKADLKGGRKRSPVLYPGLQLVLGNISASGDYVTRSITAGSNTKITITYDALIPGTADVKTYVEKNVGEWQLVNLTTGKPIGDNWVERTHVLSNFNGNETRIKLVLSGTVVYRPKVRNLRVVVT
;
A
#
# COMPACT_ATOMS: atom_id res chain seq x y z
N MET A 1 45.93 9.77 -24.58
CA MET A 1 46.67 10.96 -25.06
C MET A 1 48.16 10.65 -24.97
N PRO A 2 49.00 11.11 -25.91
CA PRO A 2 50.44 10.94 -25.81
C PRO A 2 50.99 11.66 -24.56
N LYS A 3 51.83 10.98 -23.78
CA LYS A 3 52.55 11.62 -22.66
C LYS A 3 53.74 12.40 -23.21
N ALA A 4 54.01 13.58 -22.67
CA ALA A 4 55.23 14.31 -22.94
C ALA A 4 56.46 13.50 -22.50
N PRO A 5 57.60 13.59 -23.21
CA PRO A 5 58.87 13.04 -22.75
C PRO A 5 59.29 13.60 -21.39
N SER A 6 60.03 12.80 -20.62
CA SER A 6 60.57 13.21 -19.31
C SER A 6 61.37 14.52 -19.44
N GLY A 7 61.04 15.51 -18.61
CA GLY A 7 61.72 16.81 -18.58
C GLY A 7 61.19 17.89 -19.53
N GLN A 8 60.10 17.66 -20.28
CA GLN A 8 59.52 18.66 -21.18
C GLN A 8 58.10 19.09 -20.76
N LEU A 9 57.82 20.40 -20.83
CA LEU A 9 56.51 20.99 -20.54
C LEU A 9 55.57 20.85 -21.75
N LEU A 10 54.38 20.29 -21.51
CA LEU A 10 53.34 20.15 -22.53
C LEU A 10 52.54 21.46 -22.65
N LEU A 11 52.77 22.21 -23.72
CA LEU A 11 52.18 23.55 -23.92
C LEU A 11 50.75 23.52 -24.49
N CYS A 12 50.48 22.66 -25.48
CA CYS A 12 49.15 22.54 -26.08
C CYS A 12 48.91 21.15 -26.68
N TYR A 13 47.65 20.83 -26.89
CA TYR A 13 47.21 19.70 -27.72
C TYR A 13 46.77 20.22 -29.10
N ILE A 14 47.33 19.64 -30.16
CA ILE A 14 46.98 19.96 -31.55
C ILE A 14 46.19 18.78 -32.11
N HIS A 15 44.91 18.99 -32.42
CA HIS A 15 44.07 18.03 -33.12
C HIS A 15 44.00 18.37 -34.60
N GLN A 16 44.65 17.54 -35.42
CA GLN A 16 44.52 17.56 -36.88
C GLN A 16 43.43 16.56 -37.31
N THR A 17 42.49 17.01 -38.14
CA THR A 17 41.55 16.13 -38.83
C THR A 17 41.95 16.01 -40.30
N TRP A 18 41.93 14.79 -40.84
CA TRP A 18 42.43 14.46 -42.17
C TRP A 18 41.40 14.78 -43.28
N LYS A 19 40.41 15.62 -43.00
CA LYS A 19 39.35 16.02 -43.92
C LYS A 19 39.68 17.38 -44.53
N THR A 20 39.71 17.44 -45.86
CA THR A 20 39.95 18.65 -46.63
C THR A 20 38.91 19.72 -46.28
N GLY A 21 39.34 20.82 -45.65
CA GLY A 21 38.49 21.98 -45.34
C GLY A 21 38.32 22.32 -43.85
N GLU A 22 38.65 21.42 -42.92
CA GLU A 22 38.64 21.76 -41.48
C GLU A 22 39.92 22.47 -41.03
N LYS A 23 39.77 23.51 -40.20
CA LYS A 23 40.91 24.20 -39.57
C LYS A 23 41.39 23.42 -38.34
N VAL A 24 42.71 23.27 -38.20
CA VAL A 24 43.36 22.61 -37.07
C VAL A 24 42.92 23.22 -35.74
N LYS A 25 42.46 22.38 -34.79
CA LYS A 25 42.08 22.83 -33.45
C LYS A 25 43.28 22.74 -32.51
N VAL A 26 43.70 23.89 -31.98
CA VAL A 26 44.73 24.00 -30.95
C VAL A 26 44.05 24.26 -29.60
N MET A 27 44.23 23.33 -28.66
CA MET A 27 43.77 23.49 -27.27
C MET A 27 44.99 23.80 -26.40
N ASN A 28 45.06 25.04 -25.90
CA ASN A 28 46.13 25.46 -24.99
C ASN A 28 45.98 24.72 -23.65
N ASN A 29 47.07 24.15 -23.14
CA ASN A 29 47.11 23.39 -21.88
C ASN A 29 48.12 23.98 -20.88
N ALA A 30 48.41 25.28 -21.00
CA ALA A 30 49.17 26.01 -20.02
C ALA A 30 48.52 25.88 -18.63
N ILE A 31 49.29 25.41 -17.65
CA ILE A 31 48.87 25.34 -16.26
C ILE A 31 48.67 26.79 -15.78
N HIS A 32 47.41 27.20 -15.60
CA HIS A 32 47.11 28.48 -14.96
C HIS A 32 47.52 28.40 -13.49
N VAL A 33 48.68 28.97 -13.17
CA VAL A 33 48.99 29.42 -11.82
C VAL A 33 48.02 30.55 -11.53
N VAL A 34 46.92 30.23 -10.83
CA VAL A 34 46.00 31.25 -10.31
C VAL A 34 46.81 32.11 -9.32
N PRO A 35 47.00 33.40 -9.57
CA PRO A 35 47.79 34.24 -8.69
C PRO A 35 47.10 34.36 -7.32
N MET A 36 47.88 34.49 -6.26
CA MET A 36 47.37 34.38 -4.88
C MET A 36 46.26 35.40 -4.56
N ASN A 37 46.31 36.58 -5.18
CA ASN A 37 45.27 37.61 -5.07
C ASN A 37 43.90 37.17 -5.64
N GLU A 38 43.87 36.38 -6.72
CA GLU A 38 42.63 35.82 -7.27
C GLU A 38 42.06 34.72 -6.38
N LEU A 39 42.92 33.89 -5.76
CA LEU A 39 42.50 32.91 -4.76
C LEU A 39 41.94 33.58 -3.51
N GLU A 40 42.53 34.69 -3.07
CA GLU A 40 42.00 35.50 -1.95
C GLU A 40 40.69 36.20 -2.32
N ALA A 41 40.57 36.75 -3.53
CA ALA A 41 39.33 37.35 -4.02
C ALA A 41 38.19 36.32 -4.11
N MET A 42 38.45 35.11 -4.65
CA MET A 42 37.48 34.02 -4.65
C MET A 42 37.11 33.57 -3.24
N LYS A 43 38.09 33.50 -2.31
CA LYS A 43 37.84 33.15 -0.90
C LYS A 43 37.04 34.22 -0.15
N SER A 44 37.18 35.50 -0.51
CA SER A 44 36.30 36.57 -0.02
C SER A 44 34.89 36.39 -0.58
N GLY A 45 34.76 36.29 -1.91
CA GLY A 45 33.46 36.13 -2.56
C GLY A 45 32.66 34.93 -2.05
N ILE A 46 33.32 33.81 -1.72
CA ILE A 46 32.68 32.65 -1.08
C ILE A 46 32.18 32.97 0.34
N ARG A 47 32.94 33.72 1.14
CA ARG A 47 32.51 34.17 2.49
C ARG A 47 31.34 35.14 2.40
N ASP A 48 31.36 36.05 1.45
CA ASP A 48 30.28 37.01 1.20
C ASP A 48 29.01 36.27 0.73
N LEU A 49 29.15 35.22 -0.08
CA LEU A 49 28.06 34.31 -0.45
C LEU A 49 27.49 33.56 0.76
N TYR A 50 28.34 33.07 1.67
CA TYR A 50 27.88 32.47 2.93
C TYR A 50 27.17 33.48 3.85
N ALA A 51 27.64 34.73 3.89
CA ALA A 51 26.98 35.79 4.63
C ALA A 51 25.59 36.11 4.04
N LEU A 52 25.49 36.28 2.71
CA LEU A 52 24.23 36.50 2.00
C LEU A 52 23.25 35.32 2.15
N VAL A 53 23.73 34.07 2.11
CA VAL A 53 22.88 32.89 2.34
C VAL A 53 22.45 32.79 3.81
N ALA A 54 23.28 33.21 4.76
CA ALA A 54 22.88 33.31 6.16
C ALA A 54 21.86 34.43 6.38
N GLU A 55 22.01 35.57 5.70
CA GLU A 55 21.08 36.70 5.74
C GLU A 55 19.74 36.35 5.10
N GLU A 56 19.71 35.70 3.93
CA GLU A 56 18.47 35.19 3.32
C GLU A 56 17.83 34.06 4.14
N ARG A 57 18.61 33.23 4.85
CA ARG A 57 18.05 32.29 5.84
C ARG A 57 17.43 33.01 7.04
N LEU A 58 18.12 34.00 7.60
CA LEU A 58 17.57 34.83 8.69
C LEU A 58 16.32 35.60 8.24
N ARG A 59 16.29 36.06 6.99
CA ARG A 59 15.15 36.75 6.37
C ARG A 59 13.99 35.79 6.08
N SER A 60 14.27 34.55 5.66
CA SER A 60 13.28 33.49 5.51
C SER A 60 12.71 33.08 6.86
N ASP A 61 13.56 32.85 7.86
CA ASP A 61 13.15 32.54 9.24
C ASP A 61 12.39 33.71 9.87
N ALA A 62 12.75 34.96 9.59
CA ALA A 62 12.03 36.15 10.03
C ALA A 62 10.66 36.28 9.31
N ASN A 63 10.59 36.06 8.00
CA ASN A 63 9.32 36.04 7.26
C ASN A 63 8.41 34.89 7.73
N SER A 64 8.96 33.75 8.14
CA SER A 64 8.20 32.64 8.73
C SER A 64 7.82 32.87 10.20
N ARG A 65 8.57 33.68 10.96
CA ARG A 65 8.27 34.03 12.36
C ARG A 65 7.38 35.27 12.52
N GLU A 66 7.45 36.24 11.62
CA GLU A 66 6.75 37.53 11.70
C GLU A 66 5.76 37.85 10.56
N PRO A 67 4.89 36.94 10.06
CA PRO A 67 3.68 37.37 9.35
C PRO A 67 2.68 38.09 10.28
N THR A 68 2.74 37.81 11.59
CA THR A 68 1.65 38.04 12.56
C THR A 68 1.94 39.08 13.64
N THR A 69 3.07 39.81 13.59
CA THR A 69 3.45 40.78 14.64
C THR A 69 3.56 42.22 14.15
N LYS A 70 2.75 42.61 13.16
CA LYS A 70 2.24 43.99 13.11
C LYS A 70 1.08 44.08 14.11
N LYS A 71 1.19 44.96 15.11
CA LYS A 71 0.20 45.13 16.19
C LYS A 71 -1.23 45.07 15.65
N GLY A 72 -2.00 44.09 16.12
CA GLY A 72 -3.42 43.92 15.77
C GLY A 72 -3.73 43.12 14.50
N VAL A 73 -2.77 42.63 13.72
CA VAL A 73 -3.05 41.86 12.49
C VAL A 73 -2.75 40.38 12.68
N PHE A 74 -3.75 39.53 12.44
CA PHE A 74 -3.62 38.06 12.44
C PHE A 74 -4.17 37.49 11.11
N VAL A 75 -3.50 36.49 10.57
CA VAL A 75 -3.86 35.84 9.31
C VAL A 75 -3.65 34.33 9.44
N ASP A 76 -4.66 33.55 9.11
CA ASP A 76 -4.60 32.09 9.03
C ASP A 76 -5.18 31.58 7.70
N PRO A 77 -4.33 31.15 6.75
CA PRO A 77 -4.75 30.49 5.51
C PRO A 77 -5.09 28.99 5.67
N PHE A 78 -5.12 28.47 6.89
CA PHE A 78 -5.35 27.06 7.26
C PHE A 78 -4.36 26.06 6.65
N PHE A 79 -3.06 26.39 6.61
CA PHE A 79 -2.05 25.45 6.13
C PHE A 79 -1.91 24.22 7.03
N ASP A 80 -1.99 24.40 8.35
CA ASP A 80 -2.00 23.35 9.37
C ASP A 80 -2.70 23.83 10.67
N ASP A 81 -2.54 23.11 11.78
CA ASP A 81 -3.15 23.41 13.09
C ASP A 81 -2.38 24.49 13.91
N ASP A 82 -1.31 25.10 13.40
CA ASP A 82 -0.41 25.93 14.23
C ASP A 82 -1.08 27.21 14.78
N MET A 83 -1.82 27.95 13.96
CA MET A 83 -2.45 29.23 14.33
C MET A 83 -3.65 29.12 15.30
N ARG A 84 -4.00 27.90 15.73
CA ARG A 84 -5.03 27.62 16.74
C ARG A 84 -4.51 27.82 18.17
N ASP A 85 -5.40 28.19 19.09
CA ASP A 85 -5.09 28.16 20.53
C ASP A 85 -5.11 26.72 21.08
N GLN A 86 -3.91 26.20 21.36
CA GLN A 86 -3.67 24.85 21.87
C GLN A 86 -4.15 24.64 23.34
N GLY A 87 -4.54 25.70 24.05
CA GLY A 87 -5.09 25.64 25.41
C GLY A 87 -6.61 25.41 25.47
N ILE A 88 -7.32 25.51 24.33
CA ILE A 88 -8.78 25.36 24.24
C ILE A 88 -9.09 24.12 23.39
N VAL A 89 -10.04 23.29 23.85
CA VAL A 89 -10.53 22.15 23.06
C VAL A 89 -11.35 22.68 21.87
N GLN A 90 -10.98 22.24 20.67
CA GLN A 90 -11.56 22.65 19.40
C GLN A 90 -11.88 21.41 18.57
N PHE A 91 -13.00 21.42 17.84
CA PHE A 91 -13.47 20.26 17.10
C PHE A 91 -13.41 20.39 15.57
N ALA A 92 -13.30 21.60 15.00
CA ALA A 92 -13.21 21.74 13.54
C ALA A 92 -11.92 21.12 12.98
N ALA A 93 -11.97 20.57 11.77
CA ALA A 93 -10.80 20.00 11.09
C ALA A 93 -10.25 20.96 10.02
N ILE A 94 -8.93 21.00 9.84
CA ILE A 94 -8.28 21.69 8.71
C ILE A 94 -7.83 20.64 7.71
N VAL A 95 -8.34 20.74 6.47
CA VAL A 95 -8.02 19.82 5.38
C VAL A 95 -7.87 20.65 4.10
N ASN A 96 -6.79 20.46 3.35
CA ASN A 96 -6.57 21.12 2.04
C ASN A 96 -6.69 22.66 2.05
N LYS A 97 -6.30 23.34 3.15
CA LYS A 97 -6.47 24.79 3.37
C LYS A 97 -7.91 25.26 3.57
N GLU A 98 -8.80 24.34 3.90
CA GLU A 98 -10.19 24.61 4.23
C GLU A 98 -10.49 24.10 5.64
N LEU A 99 -11.13 24.97 6.43
CA LEU A 99 -11.70 24.63 7.72
C LEU A 99 -13.08 24.02 7.51
N ILE A 100 -13.27 22.79 7.98
CA ILE A 100 -14.45 21.96 7.77
C ILE A 100 -14.97 21.35 9.09
N LEU A 101 -16.20 20.83 9.05
CA LEU A 101 -16.75 20.00 10.15
C LEU A 101 -15.93 18.69 10.27
N PRO A 102 -15.63 18.22 11.49
CA PRO A 102 -14.89 16.97 11.66
C PRO A 102 -15.77 15.78 11.27
N ILE A 103 -15.11 14.72 10.79
CA ILE A 103 -15.71 13.43 10.50
C ILE A 103 -15.05 12.41 11.42
N ASP A 104 -15.84 11.80 12.31
CA ASP A 104 -15.43 10.65 13.10
C ASP A 104 -15.49 9.40 12.21
N VAL A 105 -14.43 8.59 12.20
CA VAL A 105 -14.27 7.48 11.26
C VAL A 105 -14.22 6.15 12.00
N GLU A 106 -15.07 5.20 11.58
CA GLU A 106 -15.04 3.80 12.01
C GLU A 106 -14.75 2.88 10.81
N ILE A 107 -13.72 2.03 10.94
CA ILE A 107 -13.30 1.07 9.92
C ILE A 107 -13.75 -0.33 10.36
N ILE A 108 -14.46 -1.05 9.49
CA ILE A 108 -15.04 -2.36 9.78
C ILE A 108 -14.65 -3.34 8.67
N ASP A 109 -13.95 -4.42 9.04
CA ASP A 109 -13.75 -5.57 8.15
C ASP A 109 -15.11 -6.27 7.94
N VAL A 110 -15.62 -6.26 6.72
CA VAL A 110 -16.89 -6.93 6.38
C VAL A 110 -16.64 -8.41 6.13
N GLU A 111 -15.62 -8.69 5.31
CA GLU A 111 -15.47 -9.97 4.64
C GLU A 111 -14.04 -10.51 4.85
N ARG A 112 -13.96 -11.78 5.25
CA ARG A 112 -12.72 -12.46 5.68
C ARG A 112 -12.51 -13.79 4.96
N GLY A 113 -12.94 -13.86 3.71
CA GLY A 113 -12.70 -14.98 2.81
C GLY A 113 -11.21 -15.24 2.60
N LYS A 114 -10.90 -16.38 1.98
CA LYS A 114 -9.52 -16.79 1.65
C LYS A 114 -9.25 -16.91 0.15
N GLU A 115 -10.31 -16.97 -0.64
CA GLU A 115 -10.26 -17.13 -2.09
C GLU A 115 -10.93 -15.91 -2.74
N PRO A 116 -10.46 -15.46 -3.91
CA PRO A 116 -11.09 -14.36 -4.62
C PRO A 116 -12.38 -14.81 -5.29
N TYR A 117 -13.31 -13.87 -5.40
CA TYR A 117 -14.59 -14.04 -6.07
C TYR A 117 -14.50 -13.64 -7.54
N LEU A 118 -15.15 -14.43 -8.40
CA LEU A 118 -15.41 -14.15 -9.80
C LEU A 118 -16.88 -14.49 -10.09
N LEU A 119 -17.38 -14.08 -11.27
CA LEU A 119 -18.62 -14.61 -11.84
C LEU A 119 -18.60 -16.17 -11.88
N PRO A 120 -19.75 -16.84 -11.74
CA PRO A 120 -19.84 -18.30 -11.92
C PRO A 120 -19.31 -18.74 -13.29
N TYR A 121 -18.54 -19.83 -13.32
CA TYR A 121 -17.85 -20.29 -14.52
C TYR A 121 -17.79 -21.81 -14.66
N GLU A 122 -17.72 -22.25 -15.92
CA GLU A 122 -17.32 -23.60 -16.33
C GLU A 122 -15.95 -23.55 -17.01
N LEU A 123 -15.17 -24.64 -16.95
CA LEU A 123 -13.88 -24.72 -17.61
C LEU A 123 -14.01 -25.33 -19.02
N GLU A 124 -13.72 -24.54 -20.06
CA GLU A 124 -13.65 -24.98 -21.46
C GLU A 124 -12.18 -25.08 -21.94
N PRO A 125 -11.82 -26.06 -22.78
CA PRO A 125 -10.50 -26.09 -23.40
C PRO A 125 -10.37 -24.91 -24.39
N VAL A 126 -9.38 -24.04 -24.17
CA VAL A 126 -9.09 -22.90 -25.07
C VAL A 126 -7.98 -23.23 -26.06
N LEU A 127 -7.08 -24.14 -25.67
CA LEU A 127 -5.92 -24.54 -26.45
C LEU A 127 -5.58 -25.99 -26.15
N GLU A 128 -5.28 -26.79 -27.17
CA GLU A 128 -4.95 -28.20 -26.98
C GLU A 128 -3.92 -28.76 -27.97
N GLN A 129 -3.05 -29.61 -27.44
CA GLN A 129 -2.14 -30.47 -28.16
C GLN A 129 -2.38 -31.92 -27.69
N LEU A 130 -3.13 -32.69 -28.48
CA LEU A 130 -3.55 -34.05 -28.13
C LEU A 130 -2.67 -35.14 -28.76
N LEU A 131 -1.68 -34.78 -29.57
CA LEU A 131 -0.72 -35.74 -30.12
C LEU A 131 0.24 -36.25 -29.05
N GLN A 132 0.61 -37.51 -29.19
CA GLN A 132 1.42 -38.26 -28.23
C GLN A 132 2.22 -39.36 -28.93
N THR A 133 3.55 -39.33 -28.82
CA THR A 133 4.44 -40.32 -29.46
C THR A 133 5.45 -40.91 -28.49
N LYS A 134 5.86 -40.13 -27.48
CA LYS A 134 6.91 -40.50 -26.52
C LYS A 134 6.54 -40.02 -25.11
N SER A 135 7.18 -40.63 -24.11
CA SER A 135 7.19 -40.15 -22.73
C SER A 135 8.49 -39.39 -22.44
N GLU A 136 8.40 -38.28 -21.73
CA GLU A 136 9.55 -37.49 -21.27
C GLU A 136 9.47 -37.26 -19.76
N LYS A 137 10.61 -37.34 -19.07
CA LYS A 137 10.66 -37.10 -17.62
C LYS A 137 10.49 -35.61 -17.34
N ILE A 138 9.72 -35.25 -16.31
CA ILE A 138 9.61 -33.85 -15.85
C ILE A 138 10.98 -33.38 -15.33
N ASN A 139 11.67 -34.26 -14.59
CA ASN A 139 13.02 -34.05 -14.13
C ASN A 139 13.96 -35.15 -14.67
N PRO A 140 14.59 -34.95 -15.85
CA PRO A 140 15.56 -35.90 -16.39
C PRO A 140 16.96 -35.76 -15.79
N TYR A 141 17.24 -34.69 -15.02
CA TYR A 141 18.59 -34.33 -14.55
C TYR A 141 18.86 -34.66 -13.07
N GLN A 142 17.83 -34.98 -12.27
CA GLN A 142 17.96 -35.41 -10.88
C GLN A 142 18.52 -36.84 -10.77
N ALA A 143 19.84 -36.97 -10.94
CA ALA A 143 20.56 -38.24 -10.84
C ALA A 143 20.87 -38.68 -9.39
N PHE A 144 20.62 -37.84 -8.38
CA PHE A 144 21.02 -38.11 -6.98
C PHE A 144 20.00 -37.60 -5.96
N ASP A 145 19.72 -38.43 -4.94
CA ASP A 145 18.96 -38.02 -3.75
C ASP A 145 19.74 -36.97 -2.94
N ARG A 146 19.08 -35.85 -2.59
CA ARG A 146 19.71 -34.82 -1.75
C ARG A 146 19.77 -35.31 -0.29
N VAL A 147 20.99 -35.32 0.27
CA VAL A 147 21.25 -35.66 1.68
C VAL A 147 20.38 -34.79 2.61
N PRO A 148 19.67 -35.37 3.60
CA PRO A 148 18.68 -34.64 4.38
C PRO A 148 19.31 -33.58 5.30
N ALA A 149 19.06 -32.31 5.01
CA ALA A 149 19.46 -31.19 5.86
C ALA A 149 18.62 -31.15 7.15
N LYS A 150 19.24 -31.51 8.28
CA LYS A 150 18.65 -31.32 9.62
C LYS A 150 18.67 -29.84 10.01
N VAL A 151 17.57 -29.13 9.79
CA VAL A 151 17.36 -27.77 10.30
C VAL A 151 16.68 -27.83 11.67
N THR A 152 17.41 -27.50 12.73
CA THR A 152 16.84 -27.41 14.10
C THR A 152 16.57 -25.94 14.44
N ILE A 153 15.31 -25.52 14.34
CA ILE A 153 14.89 -24.16 14.73
C ILE A 153 14.64 -24.13 16.24
N ASN A 154 15.42 -23.32 16.96
CA ASN A 154 15.23 -23.07 18.39
C ASN A 154 14.52 -21.71 18.58
N LYS A 155 13.19 -21.73 18.80
CA LYS A 155 12.41 -20.49 18.99
C LYS A 155 12.57 -19.97 20.43
N ASN A 156 13.16 -18.79 20.58
CA ASN A 156 13.31 -18.09 21.87
C ASN A 156 12.61 -16.71 21.88
N ILE A 157 11.55 -16.55 21.09
CA ILE A 157 10.79 -15.30 20.97
C ILE A 157 9.30 -15.67 20.99
N ASP A 158 8.57 -15.08 21.92
CA ASP A 158 7.13 -15.28 22.13
C ASP A 158 6.39 -13.98 21.77
N HIS A 159 5.27 -14.07 21.07
CA HIS A 159 4.52 -12.92 20.54
C HIS A 159 3.08 -12.96 21.06
N TRP A 160 2.62 -11.87 21.68
CA TRP A 160 1.20 -11.65 21.97
C TRP A 160 0.69 -10.34 21.31
N PRO A 161 -0.58 -10.25 20.89
CA PRO A 161 -1.19 -9.02 20.42
C PRO A 161 -2.06 -8.32 21.49
N GLU A 162 -1.92 -7.01 21.62
CA GLU A 162 -2.90 -6.12 22.29
C GLU A 162 -2.83 -4.72 21.62
N ILE A 163 -3.97 -4.03 21.47
CA ILE A 163 -4.16 -2.89 20.53
C ILE A 163 -4.38 -1.57 21.29
N LYS A 164 -3.70 -0.46 20.91
CA LYS A 164 -3.98 0.96 21.31
C LYS A 164 -3.15 2.05 20.51
N THR A 165 -3.77 3.13 19.96
CA THR A 165 -3.18 4.37 19.30
C THR A 165 -4.01 5.69 19.33
N ASN A 166 -3.52 6.77 19.97
CA ASN A 166 -4.30 7.97 20.38
C ASN A 166 -4.27 9.15 19.38
N TRP A 167 -5.15 10.15 19.65
CA TRP A 167 -5.41 11.42 18.93
C TRP A 167 -6.43 11.35 17.79
N SER A 168 -7.29 12.37 17.70
CA SER A 168 -8.39 12.48 16.72
C SER A 168 -8.05 13.30 15.47
N SER A 169 -7.16 14.30 15.55
CA SER A 169 -6.68 15.04 14.36
C SER A 169 -6.02 14.15 13.29
N PRO A 170 -5.21 13.12 13.62
CA PRO A 170 -4.65 12.21 12.61
C PRO A 170 -5.68 11.33 11.88
N VAL A 171 -6.90 11.19 12.42
CA VAL A 171 -7.93 10.27 11.91
C VAL A 171 -8.73 10.91 10.76
N THR A 172 -8.76 12.25 10.67
CA THR A 172 -9.54 12.98 9.64
C THR A 172 -8.70 13.31 8.39
N ARG A 173 -7.87 12.36 7.92
CA ARG A 173 -7.25 12.45 6.58
C ARG A 173 -8.17 11.79 5.56
N GLU A 174 -8.76 12.65 4.72
CA GLU A 174 -9.87 12.39 3.81
C GLU A 174 -9.60 11.30 2.75
N PHE A 175 -10.66 10.60 2.35
CA PHE A 175 -10.67 9.70 1.20
C PHE A 175 -10.55 10.47 -0.13
N ASN A 176 -9.32 10.66 -0.62
CA ASN A 176 -9.09 11.09 -2.00
C ASN A 176 -7.80 10.49 -2.60
N THR A 177 -7.85 10.13 -3.88
CA THR A 177 -7.04 9.05 -4.48
C THR A 177 -5.81 9.55 -5.25
N ARG A 178 -4.83 10.18 -4.56
CA ARG A 178 -3.56 10.56 -5.22
C ARG A 178 -2.24 10.25 -4.51
N GLU A 179 -2.22 9.93 -3.22
CA GLU A 179 -1.00 9.51 -2.53
C GLU A 179 -1.25 8.28 -1.64
N THR A 180 -0.19 7.50 -1.39
CA THR A 180 -0.27 6.09 -0.95
C THR A 180 -0.88 5.91 0.44
N THR A 181 -1.92 5.07 0.53
CA THR A 181 -2.66 4.81 1.78
C THR A 181 -1.88 3.91 2.75
N GLU A 182 -1.44 4.46 3.89
CA GLU A 182 -1.05 3.66 5.07
C GLU A 182 -2.26 3.48 6.03
N LEU A 183 -2.41 2.27 6.57
CA LEU A 183 -3.54 1.88 7.43
C LEU A 183 -3.41 2.45 8.86
N LEU A 184 -4.43 3.18 9.33
CA LEU A 184 -4.47 3.80 10.66
C LEU A 184 -5.19 2.91 11.70
N SER A 185 -4.70 2.90 12.96
CA SER A 185 -5.18 2.06 14.08
C SER A 185 -5.71 2.90 15.27
N ARG A 186 -6.27 2.30 16.34
CA ARG A 186 -7.14 2.93 17.38
C ARG A 186 -6.69 2.80 18.88
N ASP A 187 -6.94 3.80 19.77
CA ASP A 187 -6.67 3.80 21.25
C ASP A 187 -7.87 3.76 22.22
N LYS A 188 -7.53 3.85 23.52
CA LYS A 188 -7.78 5.00 24.43
C LYS A 188 -6.61 5.15 25.43
N VAL A 189 -5.88 6.29 25.44
CA VAL A 189 -4.81 6.57 26.43
C VAL A 189 -5.39 6.86 27.82
N ARG A 190 -4.72 6.36 28.87
CA ARG A 190 -4.80 6.92 30.22
C ARG A 190 -3.39 7.11 30.78
N TRP A 191 -3.09 8.31 31.25
CA TRP A 191 -1.84 8.66 31.93
C TRP A 191 -1.75 8.01 33.31
N HIS A 192 -0.59 7.45 33.66
CA HIS A 192 -0.20 7.19 35.05
C HIS A 192 1.23 7.71 35.28
N ARG A 193 1.43 8.44 36.38
CA ARG A 193 2.72 9.03 36.75
C ARG A 193 3.80 7.97 36.95
N HIS A 194 5.04 8.35 36.65
CA HIS A 194 6.24 7.64 37.08
C HIS A 194 6.20 7.38 38.60
N SER A 195 6.23 6.13 39.00
CA SER A 195 6.68 5.72 40.34
C SER A 195 7.48 4.44 40.21
N THR A 196 8.72 4.47 40.67
CA THR A 196 9.59 3.30 40.73
C THR A 196 9.12 2.41 41.88
N ARG A 197 8.11 1.58 41.62
CA ARG A 197 7.76 0.47 42.53
C ARG A 197 8.66 -0.72 42.22
N SER A 198 9.58 -1.01 43.13
CA SER A 198 10.22 -2.32 43.23
C SER A 198 9.14 -3.37 43.44
N ILE A 199 9.02 -4.31 42.49
CA ILE A 199 8.09 -5.43 42.61
C ILE A 199 8.85 -6.57 43.26
N GLU A 200 8.52 -6.88 44.51
CA GLU A 200 9.05 -8.06 45.20
C GLU A 200 8.58 -9.33 44.49
N GLY A 201 9.53 -10.05 43.89
CA GLY A 201 9.29 -11.32 43.23
C GLY A 201 9.10 -12.45 44.24
N LYS A 202 7.98 -13.17 44.13
CA LYS A 202 7.67 -14.37 44.93
C LYS A 202 8.85 -15.37 44.91
N LYS A 203 9.40 -15.71 46.08
CA LYS A 203 10.54 -16.64 46.24
C LYS A 203 10.23 -17.97 45.53
N MET A 204 11.09 -18.37 44.59
CA MET A 204 10.95 -19.60 43.80
C MET A 204 12.20 -20.45 43.99
N GLU A 205 12.10 -21.51 44.78
CA GLU A 205 13.21 -22.42 45.03
C GLU A 205 13.49 -23.29 43.81
N LYS A 206 14.72 -23.20 43.28
CA LYS A 206 15.23 -24.08 42.23
C LYS A 206 16.70 -24.38 42.45
N ILE A 207 17.04 -25.65 42.30
CA ILE A 207 18.41 -26.17 42.41
C ILE A 207 19.05 -26.10 41.01
N ALA A 208 20.28 -25.57 40.91
CA ALA A 208 21.05 -25.57 39.68
C ALA A 208 21.57 -26.97 39.35
N ASN A 209 21.79 -27.28 38.07
CA ASN A 209 22.40 -28.55 37.68
C ASN A 209 23.92 -28.58 38.01
N ASN A 210 24.56 -29.74 37.85
CA ASN A 210 26.00 -29.96 38.08
C ASN A 210 26.94 -29.14 37.14
N GLN A 211 26.40 -28.26 36.30
CA GLN A 211 27.13 -27.31 35.44
C GLN A 211 26.76 -25.85 35.74
N GLY A 212 26.11 -25.57 36.87
CA GLY A 212 25.74 -24.21 37.32
C GLY A 212 24.58 -23.58 36.56
N GLN A 213 23.86 -24.32 35.70
CA GLN A 213 22.76 -23.78 34.90
C GLN A 213 21.42 -23.90 35.63
N ILE A 214 20.66 -22.80 35.66
CA ILE A 214 19.29 -22.73 36.17
C ILE A 214 18.33 -22.58 34.98
N LYS A 215 17.30 -23.45 34.90
CA LYS A 215 16.22 -23.34 33.89
C LYS A 215 14.88 -23.09 34.58
N GLY A 216 14.26 -21.94 34.26
CA GLY A 216 13.01 -21.47 34.85
C GLY A 216 12.05 -20.90 33.83
N LYS A 217 10.74 -21.02 34.10
CA LYS A 217 9.71 -20.17 33.50
C LYS A 217 9.38 -19.09 34.52
N VAL A 218 9.55 -17.82 34.17
CA VAL A 218 9.15 -16.68 34.99
C VAL A 218 7.83 -16.15 34.44
N LYS A 219 6.79 -16.06 35.28
CA LYS A 219 5.52 -15.47 34.87
C LYS A 219 5.63 -13.95 34.97
N ILE A 220 5.67 -13.27 33.83
CA ILE A 220 5.75 -11.81 33.75
C ILE A 220 4.41 -11.21 34.25
N PRO A 221 4.42 -10.25 35.21
CA PRO A 221 3.22 -9.51 35.60
C PRO A 221 2.61 -8.70 34.46
N ALA A 222 1.30 -8.45 34.51
CA ALA A 222 0.63 -7.53 33.58
C ALA A 222 1.16 -6.08 33.72
N ASN A 223 0.97 -5.26 32.68
CA ASN A 223 1.33 -3.83 32.63
C ASN A 223 2.83 -3.49 32.74
N ILE A 224 3.71 -4.32 32.16
CA ILE A 224 5.15 -4.02 32.05
C ILE A 224 5.43 -3.29 30.71
N PRO A 225 5.94 -2.03 30.74
CA PRO A 225 6.25 -1.28 29.50
C PRO A 225 7.33 -1.96 28.64
N ALA A 226 7.20 -1.80 27.32
CA ALA A 226 8.15 -2.31 26.32
C ALA A 226 9.56 -1.72 26.49
N GLY A 227 10.58 -2.50 26.11
CA GLY A 227 12.00 -2.17 26.29
C GLY A 227 12.82 -3.36 26.79
N THR A 228 14.12 -3.13 26.99
CA THR A 228 15.03 -4.10 27.62
C THR A 228 15.01 -3.94 29.13
N LYS A 229 14.82 -5.05 29.86
CA LYS A 229 14.82 -5.12 31.33
C LYS A 229 15.76 -6.22 31.80
N LEU A 230 16.53 -5.92 32.85
CA LEU A 230 17.42 -6.88 33.49
C LEU A 230 16.61 -7.78 34.43
N VAL A 231 16.73 -9.09 34.29
CA VAL A 231 16.21 -10.09 35.23
C VAL A 231 17.41 -10.59 36.04
N GLN A 232 17.39 -10.34 37.34
CA GLN A 232 18.46 -10.74 38.27
C GLN A 232 18.00 -11.92 39.14
N PHE A 233 18.92 -12.84 39.38
CA PHE A 233 18.76 -14.00 40.26
C PHE A 233 19.78 -13.91 41.39
N TYR A 234 19.30 -14.02 42.63
CA TYR A 234 20.10 -14.05 43.85
C TYR A 234 19.93 -15.42 44.52
N GLY A 235 21.03 -16.13 44.74
CA GLY A 235 21.05 -17.42 45.43
C GLY A 235 21.39 -17.28 46.91
N ASP A 236 20.85 -18.18 47.75
CA ASP A 236 20.99 -18.19 49.22
C ASP A 236 22.45 -18.28 49.74
N LYS A 237 23.45 -18.50 48.88
CA LYS A 237 24.89 -18.49 49.21
C LYS A 237 25.70 -17.44 48.43
N GLY A 238 25.06 -16.36 47.98
CA GLY A 238 25.73 -15.24 47.28
C GLY A 238 25.97 -15.46 45.78
N SER A 239 25.45 -16.53 45.18
CA SER A 239 25.46 -16.70 43.72
C SER A 239 24.59 -15.63 43.05
N TYR A 240 25.15 -14.95 42.06
CA TYR A 240 24.46 -13.96 41.23
C TYR A 240 24.37 -14.44 39.78
N GLY A 241 23.24 -14.16 39.12
CA GLY A 241 23.10 -14.35 37.68
C GLY A 241 22.13 -13.34 37.09
N GLU A 242 22.40 -12.87 35.88
CA GLU A 242 21.56 -11.90 35.19
C GLU A 242 21.23 -12.33 33.76
N ALA A 243 20.06 -11.91 33.28
CA ALA A 243 19.64 -12.12 31.90
C ALA A 243 18.81 -10.92 31.42
N THR A 244 19.11 -10.41 30.23
CA THR A 244 18.34 -9.32 29.62
C THR A 244 17.10 -9.86 28.90
N TYR A 245 15.91 -9.49 29.37
CA TYR A 245 14.67 -9.67 28.62
C TYR A 245 14.41 -8.42 27.76
N THR A 246 14.08 -8.57 26.48
CA THR A 246 13.69 -7.44 25.62
C THR A 246 12.31 -7.68 25.02
N GLY A 247 11.32 -6.91 25.47
CA GLY A 247 10.02 -6.85 24.83
C GLY A 247 10.05 -5.81 23.70
N LYS A 248 9.95 -6.27 22.44
CA LYS A 248 9.81 -5.39 21.26
C LYS A 248 8.34 -5.30 20.83
N LYS A 249 7.91 -4.09 20.46
CA LYS A 249 6.68 -3.85 19.69
C LYS A 249 6.95 -4.21 18.23
N THR A 250 6.18 -5.13 17.67
CA THR A 250 6.16 -5.37 16.21
C THR A 250 4.94 -4.65 15.63
N ILE A 251 5.15 -3.83 14.60
CA ILE A 251 4.05 -3.34 13.77
C ILE A 251 3.83 -4.40 12.69
N THR A 252 2.66 -5.05 12.69
CA THR A 252 2.27 -5.93 11.59
C THR A 252 1.67 -5.08 10.49
N ILE A 253 2.49 -4.70 9.51
CA ILE A 253 2.00 -4.22 8.21
C ILE A 253 1.68 -5.49 7.42
N GLU A 254 0.40 -5.78 7.19
CA GLU A 254 0.01 -6.84 6.24
C GLU A 254 0.18 -6.34 4.79
N GLU A 255 1.43 -6.23 4.35
CA GLU A 255 1.72 -6.10 2.92
C GLU A 255 1.37 -7.43 2.25
N ARG A 256 0.16 -7.52 1.67
CA ARG A 256 -0.32 -8.69 0.93
C ARG A 256 0.35 -8.83 -0.44
N ARG A 257 1.67 -8.96 -0.43
CA ARG A 257 2.44 -9.31 -1.63
C ARG A 257 2.33 -10.81 -1.88
N ARG A 258 1.92 -11.19 -3.09
CA ARG A 258 1.95 -12.58 -3.55
C ARG A 258 3.40 -13.04 -3.77
N VAL A 259 4.05 -13.51 -2.70
CA VAL A 259 5.41 -14.06 -2.76
C VAL A 259 5.36 -15.56 -3.06
N LEU A 260 5.42 -15.92 -4.34
CA LEU A 260 5.60 -17.31 -4.77
C LEU A 260 7.09 -17.64 -4.76
N SER A 261 7.51 -18.40 -3.74
CA SER A 261 8.91 -18.85 -3.59
C SER A 261 9.20 -20.01 -4.54
N SER A 262 9.76 -19.71 -5.71
CA SER A 262 10.24 -20.73 -6.65
C SER A 262 11.45 -21.47 -6.07
N LYS A 263 11.21 -22.62 -5.42
CA LYS A 263 12.29 -23.58 -5.11
C LYS A 263 12.94 -24.01 -6.43
N ARG A 264 14.27 -23.86 -6.55
CA ARG A 264 15.01 -24.35 -7.73
C ARG A 264 14.99 -25.89 -7.76
N VAL A 265 14.08 -26.39 -8.59
CA VAL A 265 13.83 -27.79 -8.95
C VAL A 265 13.83 -27.85 -10.47
N ASP A 266 14.29 -28.94 -11.05
CA ASP A 266 14.54 -29.05 -12.49
C ASP A 266 13.20 -29.24 -13.24
N PRO A 267 12.82 -28.33 -14.15
CA PRO A 267 11.51 -28.36 -14.77
C PRO A 267 11.49 -28.76 -16.25
N LEU A 268 10.32 -29.20 -16.68
CA LEU A 268 9.88 -29.23 -18.07
C LEU A 268 8.82 -28.13 -18.28
N ALA A 269 8.87 -27.42 -19.38
CA ALA A 269 7.93 -26.34 -19.70
C ALA A 269 7.51 -26.34 -21.16
N GLN A 270 6.35 -25.76 -21.44
CA GLN A 270 5.82 -25.52 -22.78
C GLN A 270 5.38 -24.06 -22.87
N THR A 271 5.93 -23.28 -23.81
CA THR A 271 5.39 -21.94 -24.06
C THR A 271 4.07 -22.01 -24.84
N PHE A 272 3.21 -21.01 -24.65
CA PHE A 272 1.96 -20.84 -25.36
C PHE A 272 1.60 -19.36 -25.47
N THR A 273 0.85 -19.00 -26.49
CA THR A 273 0.22 -17.67 -26.63
C THR A 273 -1.28 -17.84 -26.80
N LEU A 274 -2.08 -16.89 -26.30
CA LEU A 274 -3.52 -16.85 -26.49
C LEU A 274 -3.90 -15.91 -27.64
N ASP A 275 -4.86 -16.33 -28.49
CA ASP A 275 -5.44 -15.46 -29.52
C ASP A 275 -6.41 -14.41 -28.91
N GLU A 276 -6.98 -14.69 -27.73
CA GLU A 276 -7.93 -13.83 -27.02
C GLU A 276 -7.61 -13.74 -25.52
N SER A 277 -7.69 -12.54 -24.93
CA SER A 277 -7.46 -12.36 -23.49
C SER A 277 -8.59 -12.97 -22.68
N ARG A 278 -8.26 -13.93 -21.82
CA ARG A 278 -9.23 -14.73 -21.03
C ARG A 278 -8.66 -15.13 -19.67
N HIS A 279 -9.56 -15.55 -18.79
CA HIS A 279 -9.20 -16.17 -17.52
C HIS A 279 -8.82 -17.64 -17.72
N ILE A 280 -7.64 -18.05 -17.26
CA ILE A 280 -7.15 -19.44 -17.29
C ILE A 280 -7.30 -20.05 -15.90
N GLY A 281 -8.12 -21.10 -15.78
CA GLY A 281 -8.45 -21.77 -14.52
C GLY A 281 -7.87 -23.18 -14.36
N GLY A 282 -7.10 -23.68 -15.32
CA GLY A 282 -6.42 -24.96 -15.17
C GLY A 282 -5.72 -25.49 -16.43
N THR A 283 -5.19 -26.71 -16.32
CA THR A 283 -4.66 -27.49 -17.44
C THR A 283 -4.91 -28.99 -17.22
N ASP A 284 -5.15 -29.70 -18.33
CA ASP A 284 -5.16 -31.16 -18.40
C ASP A 284 -3.82 -31.66 -18.94
N LEU A 285 -3.19 -32.59 -18.22
CA LEU A 285 -1.88 -33.18 -18.56
C LEU A 285 -1.96 -34.70 -18.61
N TRP A 286 -1.25 -35.33 -19.55
CA TRP A 286 -1.17 -36.79 -19.66
C TRP A 286 0.13 -37.31 -19.06
N PHE A 287 0.02 -38.02 -17.94
CA PHE A 287 1.14 -38.68 -17.29
C PHE A 287 1.29 -40.12 -17.78
N THR A 288 2.52 -40.59 -17.93
CA THR A 288 2.84 -41.99 -18.25
C THR A 288 3.43 -42.73 -17.07
N ASN A 289 4.12 -42.01 -16.19
CA ASN A 289 4.65 -42.56 -14.95
C ASN A 289 4.51 -41.54 -13.82
N LYS A 290 4.39 -42.03 -12.58
CA LYS A 290 4.27 -41.20 -11.37
C LYS A 290 5.31 -41.61 -10.35
N GLY A 291 6.02 -40.62 -9.81
CA GLY A 291 6.96 -40.79 -8.71
C GLY A 291 6.28 -40.84 -7.33
N LYS A 292 7.10 -40.65 -6.30
CA LYS A 292 6.75 -40.59 -4.88
C LYS A 292 6.56 -39.15 -4.37
N LYS A 293 6.93 -38.11 -5.15
CA LYS A 293 6.74 -36.70 -4.77
C LYS A 293 5.66 -36.02 -5.60
N ARG A 294 5.00 -35.03 -5.01
CA ARG A 294 4.03 -34.15 -5.68
C ARG A 294 4.62 -33.48 -6.93
N VAL A 295 3.76 -33.20 -7.89
CA VAL A 295 4.07 -32.38 -9.07
C VAL A 295 3.46 -31.00 -8.83
N VAL A 296 4.24 -29.95 -9.05
CA VAL A 296 3.75 -28.56 -9.04
C VAL A 296 3.61 -28.11 -10.48
N VAL A 297 2.44 -27.60 -10.83
CA VAL A 297 2.11 -27.04 -12.14
C VAL A 297 1.95 -25.55 -11.97
N GLN A 298 2.66 -24.78 -12.79
CA GLN A 298 2.68 -23.32 -12.75
C GLN A 298 2.35 -22.73 -14.13
N ILE A 299 1.70 -21.57 -14.14
CA ILE A 299 1.72 -20.66 -15.30
C ILE A 299 2.71 -19.54 -14.98
N ARG A 300 3.62 -19.25 -15.90
CA ARG A 300 4.61 -18.17 -15.79
C ARG A 300 4.55 -17.23 -16.99
N GLU A 301 4.99 -16.00 -16.78
CA GLU A 301 5.34 -15.09 -17.89
C GLU A 301 6.62 -15.60 -18.59
N THR A 302 6.75 -15.35 -19.89
CA THR A 302 8.04 -15.53 -20.59
C THR A 302 8.83 -14.23 -20.68
N THR A 303 10.12 -14.35 -20.94
CA THR A 303 11.01 -13.23 -21.24
C THR A 303 11.98 -13.71 -22.31
N VAL A 304 11.86 -13.20 -23.54
CA VAL A 304 12.65 -13.66 -24.71
C VAL A 304 12.49 -15.18 -24.94
N GLY A 305 11.25 -15.68 -24.99
CA GLY A 305 10.96 -17.08 -25.32
C GLY A 305 11.24 -18.11 -24.21
N VAL A 306 11.65 -17.68 -23.00
CA VAL A 306 11.90 -18.59 -21.86
C VAL A 306 11.09 -18.20 -20.61
N PRO A 307 10.63 -19.17 -19.79
CA PRO A 307 9.90 -18.88 -18.57
C PRO A 307 10.73 -18.03 -17.58
N SER A 308 10.12 -16.95 -17.11
CA SER A 308 10.67 -16.07 -16.08
C SER A 308 10.55 -16.67 -14.67
N GLN A 309 10.88 -15.89 -13.62
CA GLN A 309 10.55 -16.24 -12.24
C GLN A 309 9.18 -15.73 -11.79
N THR A 310 8.48 -14.92 -12.59
CA THR A 310 7.13 -14.46 -12.27
C THR A 310 6.14 -15.60 -12.48
N VAL A 311 5.52 -16.06 -11.39
CA VAL A 311 4.50 -17.11 -11.41
C VAL A 311 3.12 -16.47 -11.29
N ILE A 312 2.27 -16.71 -12.28
CA ILE A 312 0.91 -16.16 -12.39
C ILE A 312 -0.11 -17.12 -11.77
N ALA A 313 0.06 -18.42 -11.94
CA ALA A 313 -0.76 -19.45 -11.30
C ALA A 313 0.12 -20.60 -10.80
N GLU A 314 -0.30 -21.25 -9.73
CA GLU A 314 0.33 -22.45 -9.19
C GLU A 314 -0.75 -23.36 -8.58
N ASN A 315 -0.64 -24.67 -8.81
CA ASN A 315 -1.21 -25.66 -7.90
C ASN A 315 -0.31 -26.92 -7.87
N SER A 316 -0.39 -27.71 -6.81
CA SER A 316 0.34 -28.97 -6.66
C SER A 316 -0.60 -30.17 -6.58
N ILE A 317 -0.24 -31.25 -7.29
CA ILE A 317 -0.97 -32.51 -7.28
C ILE A 317 -0.14 -33.63 -6.62
N GLU A 318 -0.76 -34.34 -5.69
CA GLU A 318 -0.16 -35.50 -5.03
C GLU A 318 -0.14 -36.73 -5.96
N PRO A 319 0.87 -37.61 -5.89
CA PRO A 319 0.99 -38.77 -6.80
C PRO A 319 -0.22 -39.72 -6.79
N ALA A 320 -0.94 -39.79 -5.68
CA ALA A 320 -2.16 -40.58 -5.57
C ALA A 320 -3.27 -40.13 -6.55
N LYS A 321 -3.30 -38.84 -6.93
CA LYS A 321 -4.28 -38.24 -7.85
C LYS A 321 -3.83 -38.21 -9.31
N ILE A 322 -2.62 -38.70 -9.63
CA ILE A 322 -2.10 -38.73 -11.00
C ILE A 322 -2.64 -39.96 -11.74
N ASN A 323 -3.34 -39.72 -12.85
CA ASN A 323 -3.83 -40.74 -13.78
C ASN A 323 -2.70 -41.15 -14.74
N THR A 324 -2.38 -42.44 -14.78
CA THR A 324 -1.37 -43.05 -15.67
C THR A 324 -1.98 -44.07 -16.64
N ASN A 325 -3.30 -44.27 -16.58
CA ASN A 325 -4.08 -45.18 -17.44
C ASN A 325 -4.43 -44.58 -18.82
N GLY A 326 -3.73 -43.52 -19.24
CA GLY A 326 -3.99 -42.81 -20.49
C GLY A 326 -5.08 -41.74 -20.45
N THR A 327 -5.82 -41.59 -19.34
CA THR A 327 -6.73 -40.44 -19.18
C THR A 327 -5.96 -39.19 -18.73
N ALA A 328 -6.52 -38.02 -19.04
CA ALA A 328 -5.97 -36.75 -18.58
C ALA A 328 -6.04 -36.65 -17.04
N THR A 329 -5.01 -36.04 -16.46
CA THR A 329 -5.01 -35.55 -15.08
C THR A 329 -5.30 -34.06 -15.12
N ARG A 330 -6.38 -33.62 -14.46
CA ARG A 330 -6.79 -32.22 -14.41
C ARG A 330 -6.19 -31.51 -13.20
N ILE A 331 -5.54 -30.38 -13.43
CA ILE A 331 -5.04 -29.48 -12.38
C ILE A 331 -5.74 -28.12 -12.58
N THR A 332 -6.43 -27.64 -11.56
CA THR A 332 -7.13 -26.34 -11.56
C THR A 332 -6.54 -25.38 -10.55
N TRP A 333 -6.81 -24.09 -10.72
CA TRP A 333 -6.46 -23.01 -9.79
C TRP A 333 -7.51 -21.91 -9.88
N SER A 334 -7.51 -20.97 -8.93
CA SER A 334 -8.36 -19.77 -9.02
C SER A 334 -8.05 -19.03 -10.33
N PRO A 335 -9.03 -18.79 -11.22
CA PRO A 335 -8.77 -18.33 -12.58
C PRO A 335 -7.97 -17.02 -12.64
N VAL A 336 -6.90 -17.01 -13.44
CA VAL A 336 -6.00 -15.86 -13.60
C VAL A 336 -6.16 -15.24 -14.97
N PHE A 337 -6.14 -13.92 -15.08
CA PHE A 337 -6.25 -13.25 -16.38
C PHE A 337 -4.93 -13.35 -17.17
N CYS A 338 -5.03 -13.80 -18.42
CA CYS A 338 -3.93 -13.82 -19.38
C CYS A 338 -4.30 -13.00 -20.62
N HIS A 339 -3.36 -12.20 -21.13
CA HIS A 339 -3.58 -11.31 -22.27
C HIS A 339 -3.39 -12.05 -23.62
N ALA A 340 -4.14 -11.63 -24.64
CA ALA A 340 -3.91 -12.04 -26.03
C ALA A 340 -2.54 -11.58 -26.52
N GLY A 341 -1.89 -12.38 -27.37
CA GLY A 341 -0.61 -12.03 -28.01
C GLY A 341 0.60 -11.96 -27.07
N GLN A 342 0.42 -12.14 -25.76
CA GLN A 342 1.51 -12.30 -24.81
C GLN A 342 1.83 -13.78 -24.64
N GLU A 343 3.13 -14.11 -24.71
CA GLU A 343 3.61 -15.48 -24.50
C GLU A 343 3.72 -15.79 -22.99
N TYR A 344 3.18 -16.93 -22.61
CA TYR A 344 3.21 -17.51 -21.28
C TYR A 344 3.79 -18.92 -21.35
N ALA A 345 4.07 -19.55 -20.21
CA ALA A 345 4.54 -20.92 -20.16
C ALA A 345 3.86 -21.74 -19.08
N ILE A 346 3.45 -22.96 -19.43
CA ILE A 346 3.13 -24.02 -18.48
C ILE A 346 4.44 -24.60 -18.00
N VAL A 347 4.70 -24.60 -16.69
CA VAL A 347 5.94 -25.12 -16.09
C VAL A 347 5.59 -26.24 -15.11
N LEU A 348 6.19 -27.41 -15.32
CA LEU A 348 6.05 -28.61 -14.50
C LEU A 348 7.30 -28.78 -13.64
N LEU A 349 7.13 -28.89 -12.32
CA LEU A 349 8.23 -29.09 -11.37
C LEU A 349 7.94 -30.31 -10.49
N THR A 350 8.95 -31.13 -10.21
CA THR A 350 8.84 -32.22 -9.24
C THR A 350 10.19 -32.57 -8.63
N ASP A 351 10.21 -32.87 -7.33
CA ASP A 351 11.41 -33.28 -6.59
C ASP A 351 11.75 -34.78 -6.81
N ASP A 352 11.37 -35.35 -7.97
CA ASP A 352 11.41 -36.78 -8.28
C ASP A 352 11.91 -37.07 -9.69
N ALA A 353 12.79 -38.06 -9.83
CA ALA A 353 13.37 -38.46 -11.11
C ALA A 353 12.46 -39.40 -11.94
N ASP A 354 11.37 -39.94 -11.39
CA ASP A 354 10.57 -40.98 -12.04
C ASP A 354 9.33 -40.45 -12.78
N THR A 355 8.80 -39.29 -12.40
CA THR A 355 7.54 -38.76 -12.97
C THR A 355 7.74 -38.32 -14.43
N ALA A 356 6.88 -38.82 -15.32
CA ALA A 356 6.96 -38.59 -16.76
C ALA A 356 5.61 -38.25 -17.38
N VAL A 357 5.64 -37.37 -18.39
CA VAL A 357 4.48 -36.88 -19.15
C VAL A 357 4.60 -37.26 -20.62
N LYS A 358 3.47 -37.23 -21.34
CA LYS A 358 3.44 -37.45 -22.79
C LYS A 358 3.89 -36.21 -23.55
N ILE A 359 4.63 -36.46 -24.61
CA ILE A 359 5.05 -35.47 -25.60
C ILE A 359 4.78 -35.99 -27.02
N ALA A 360 4.59 -35.09 -27.97
CA ALA A 360 4.61 -35.36 -29.39
C ALA A 360 6.02 -35.10 -29.95
N GLU A 361 6.48 -35.96 -30.87
CA GLU A 361 7.73 -35.83 -31.61
C GLU A 361 7.42 -35.73 -33.10
N LEU A 362 8.02 -34.75 -33.77
CA LEU A 362 7.87 -34.54 -35.21
C LEU A 362 8.31 -35.80 -36.00
N SER A 363 7.58 -36.11 -37.08
CA SER A 363 7.83 -37.26 -37.98
C SER A 363 7.71 -38.65 -37.34
N LYS A 364 7.05 -38.79 -36.19
CA LYS A 364 6.70 -40.10 -35.61
C LYS A 364 5.22 -40.43 -35.81
N TYR A 365 4.88 -41.71 -35.67
CA TYR A 365 3.49 -42.18 -35.69
C TYR A 365 2.90 -42.16 -34.27
N ASP A 366 1.80 -41.44 -34.10
CA ASP A 366 0.98 -41.49 -32.89
C ASP A 366 0.04 -42.70 -32.98
N ALA A 367 0.36 -43.74 -32.20
CA ALA A 367 -0.41 -44.97 -32.16
C ALA A 367 -1.76 -44.86 -31.44
N VAL A 368 -1.99 -43.80 -30.65
CA VAL A 368 -3.27 -43.58 -29.94
C VAL A 368 -4.25 -42.85 -30.83
N ASN A 369 -3.79 -41.83 -31.57
CA ASN A 369 -4.60 -41.07 -32.53
C ASN A 369 -4.54 -41.62 -33.97
N SER A 370 -3.83 -42.74 -34.18
CA SER A 370 -3.63 -43.41 -35.49
C SER A 370 -3.20 -42.49 -36.64
N ARG A 371 -2.26 -41.57 -36.38
CA ARG A 371 -1.80 -40.58 -37.38
C ARG A 371 -0.33 -40.24 -37.25
N TRP A 372 0.29 -39.88 -38.37
CA TRP A 372 1.66 -39.35 -38.40
C TRP A 372 1.70 -37.89 -37.96
N VAL A 373 2.69 -37.52 -37.14
CA VAL A 373 2.97 -36.12 -36.76
C VAL A 373 3.76 -35.46 -37.90
N THR A 374 3.06 -35.03 -38.95
CA THR A 374 3.67 -34.53 -40.20
C THR A 374 4.09 -33.06 -40.17
N SER A 375 3.67 -32.31 -39.15
CA SER A 375 4.07 -30.92 -38.88
C SER A 375 4.00 -30.67 -37.37
N GLN A 376 4.69 -29.62 -36.87
CA GLN A 376 4.51 -29.14 -35.51
C GLN A 376 3.02 -28.74 -35.35
N PRO A 377 2.21 -29.48 -34.58
CA PRO A 377 0.77 -29.25 -34.54
C PRO A 377 0.42 -28.05 -33.68
N TYR A 378 1.34 -27.62 -32.81
CA TYR A 378 1.27 -26.37 -32.08
C TYR A 378 2.36 -25.41 -32.57
N GLN A 379 2.00 -24.49 -33.47
CA GLN A 379 2.95 -23.55 -34.09
C GLN A 379 3.33 -22.34 -33.21
N VAL A 380 2.71 -22.21 -32.03
CA VAL A 380 2.73 -20.98 -31.21
C VAL A 380 3.39 -21.19 -29.84
N GLY A 381 4.42 -22.02 -29.80
CA GLY A 381 5.27 -22.21 -28.64
C GLY A 381 6.29 -23.35 -28.81
N VAL A 382 7.18 -23.49 -27.83
CA VAL A 382 8.29 -24.46 -27.86
C VAL A 382 8.38 -25.20 -26.52
N LEU A 383 8.68 -26.51 -26.57
CA LEU A 383 9.00 -27.29 -25.37
C LEU A 383 10.41 -26.93 -24.86
N LEU A 384 10.56 -26.74 -23.55
CA LEU A 384 11.78 -26.30 -22.89
C LEU A 384 12.09 -27.21 -21.72
N SER A 385 13.33 -27.67 -21.57
CA SER A 385 13.78 -28.35 -20.34
C SER A 385 14.94 -27.60 -19.67
N SER A 386 15.03 -27.69 -18.35
CA SER A 386 16.05 -27.00 -17.56
C SER A 386 16.53 -27.84 -16.38
N SER A 387 17.76 -27.62 -15.94
CA SER A 387 18.38 -28.23 -14.75
C SER A 387 18.53 -27.27 -13.57
N ASN A 388 17.87 -26.11 -13.63
CA ASN A 388 17.92 -25.08 -12.57
C ASN A 388 16.78 -24.05 -12.60
N ALA A 389 15.80 -24.20 -13.51
CA ALA A 389 14.72 -23.23 -13.78
C ALA A 389 15.20 -21.81 -14.14
N SER A 390 16.37 -21.67 -14.77
CA SER A 390 16.94 -20.39 -15.21
C SER A 390 17.74 -20.45 -16.52
N THR A 391 18.33 -21.60 -16.85
CA THR A 391 18.93 -21.90 -18.16
C THR A 391 18.06 -22.96 -18.83
N TRP A 392 17.49 -22.64 -19.98
CA TRP A 392 16.52 -23.50 -20.68
C TRP A 392 17.09 -23.99 -22.02
N THR A 393 16.87 -25.27 -22.33
CA THR A 393 17.19 -25.88 -23.62
C THR A 393 15.91 -25.96 -24.46
N PRO A 394 15.83 -25.29 -25.62
CA PRO A 394 14.67 -25.36 -26.53
C PRO A 394 14.67 -26.64 -27.36
N HIS A 395 13.51 -27.30 -27.40
CA HIS A 395 13.27 -28.58 -28.04
C HIS A 395 12.31 -28.42 -29.23
N GLN A 396 12.82 -27.87 -30.34
CA GLN A 396 12.02 -27.50 -31.52
C GLN A 396 11.26 -28.67 -32.19
N ASN A 397 11.67 -29.92 -31.94
CA ASN A 397 11.08 -31.12 -32.54
C ASN A 397 10.03 -31.79 -31.63
N PHE A 398 9.76 -31.23 -30.45
CA PHE A 398 8.92 -31.81 -29.42
C PHE A 398 7.89 -30.80 -28.89
N ASP A 399 6.66 -31.26 -28.65
CA ASP A 399 5.58 -30.52 -27.98
C ASP A 399 5.06 -31.30 -26.77
N LEU A 400 4.64 -30.61 -25.71
CA LEU A 400 3.91 -31.23 -24.59
C LEU A 400 2.52 -31.69 -25.03
N THR A 401 2.04 -32.85 -24.54
CA THR A 401 0.62 -33.23 -24.68
C THR A 401 -0.19 -32.57 -23.55
N PHE A 402 -0.95 -31.51 -23.86
CA PHE A 402 -1.72 -30.74 -22.87
C PHE A 402 -3.06 -30.22 -23.41
N ARG A 403 -3.97 -29.85 -22.50
CA ARG A 403 -5.03 -28.86 -22.77
C ARG A 403 -4.94 -27.72 -21.76
N LEU A 404 -5.11 -26.49 -22.21
CA LEU A 404 -5.27 -25.31 -21.37
C LEU A 404 -6.75 -25.03 -21.18
N LEU A 405 -7.18 -24.83 -19.93
CA LEU A 405 -8.58 -24.64 -19.56
C LEU A 405 -8.85 -23.18 -19.21
N ALA A 406 -9.70 -22.53 -19.99
CA ALA A 406 -10.19 -21.19 -19.72
C ALA A 406 -11.52 -21.23 -18.96
N ALA A 407 -11.76 -20.22 -18.12
CA ALA A 407 -13.06 -19.99 -17.51
C ALA A 407 -14.00 -19.35 -18.54
N LYS A 408 -15.13 -20.03 -18.78
CA LYS A 408 -16.29 -19.53 -19.51
C LYS A 408 -17.34 -19.16 -18.47
N PHE A 409 -17.59 -17.87 -18.32
CA PHE A 409 -18.57 -17.35 -17.37
C PHE A 409 -19.99 -17.64 -17.88
N THR A 410 -20.85 -18.16 -17.01
CA THR A 410 -22.22 -18.57 -17.34
C THR A 410 -23.22 -17.42 -17.27
N GLU A 411 -22.90 -16.40 -16.46
CA GLU A 411 -23.73 -15.23 -16.18
C GLU A 411 -22.92 -13.94 -16.48
N SER A 412 -23.61 -12.81 -16.71
CA SER A 412 -23.00 -11.49 -16.93
C SER A 412 -23.07 -10.56 -15.71
N SER A 413 -23.88 -10.92 -14.70
CA SER A 413 -23.96 -10.26 -13.39
C SER A 413 -24.11 -11.35 -12.34
N HIS A 414 -23.43 -11.24 -11.20
CA HIS A 414 -23.62 -12.14 -10.07
C HIS A 414 -23.48 -11.39 -8.76
N VAL A 415 -24.50 -11.48 -7.90
CA VAL A 415 -24.56 -10.78 -6.61
C VAL A 415 -24.14 -11.72 -5.49
N ILE A 416 -23.10 -11.31 -4.77
CA ILE A 416 -22.47 -12.06 -3.68
C ILE A 416 -22.81 -11.38 -2.36
N ASP A 417 -23.30 -12.14 -1.39
CA ASP A 417 -23.46 -11.66 -0.01
C ASP A 417 -22.09 -11.72 0.69
N LEU A 418 -21.63 -10.56 1.17
CA LEU A 418 -20.34 -10.39 1.84
C LEU A 418 -20.48 -10.33 3.37
N GLY A 419 -21.71 -10.29 3.89
CA GLY A 419 -22.02 -10.23 5.30
C GLY A 419 -22.74 -8.94 5.71
N LYS A 420 -22.67 -8.62 7.00
CA LYS A 420 -23.45 -7.55 7.62
C LYS A 420 -22.62 -6.64 8.52
N VAL A 421 -23.01 -5.37 8.58
CA VAL A 421 -22.32 -4.31 9.33
C VAL A 421 -23.32 -3.42 10.05
N THR A 422 -23.11 -3.15 11.33
CA THR A 422 -23.92 -2.16 12.06
C THR A 422 -23.40 -0.75 11.82
N ALA A 423 -24.23 0.12 11.26
CA ALA A 423 -23.96 1.55 11.08
C ALA A 423 -24.45 2.36 12.29
N ASN A 424 -23.68 3.38 12.68
CA ASN A 424 -23.97 4.23 13.84
C ASN A 424 -23.95 5.72 13.44
N ASN A 425 -25.10 6.27 13.03
CA ASN A 425 -25.25 7.67 12.61
C ASN A 425 -24.34 8.06 11.43
N THR A 426 -24.10 7.11 10.52
CA THR A 426 -23.16 7.26 9.41
C THR A 426 -23.65 8.29 8.39
N SER A 427 -22.79 9.23 8.00
CA SER A 427 -23.02 10.25 6.97
C SER A 427 -22.31 9.95 5.65
N ASP A 428 -21.21 9.22 5.70
CA ASP A 428 -20.32 8.97 4.57
C ASP A 428 -19.91 7.49 4.56
N LEU A 429 -19.90 6.89 3.37
CA LEU A 429 -19.56 5.49 3.16
C LEU A 429 -18.45 5.36 2.14
N ILE A 430 -17.53 4.42 2.33
CA ILE A 430 -16.62 3.97 1.26
C ILE A 430 -16.30 2.48 1.41
N ALA A 431 -16.27 1.79 0.28
CA ALA A 431 -15.83 0.41 0.15
C ALA A 431 -14.35 0.35 -0.26
N LEU A 432 -13.49 -0.08 0.66
CA LEU A 432 -12.08 -0.34 0.41
C LEU A 432 -11.86 -1.83 0.18
N THR A 433 -11.37 -2.19 -0.99
CA THR A 433 -10.98 -3.57 -1.31
C THR A 433 -9.96 -3.56 -2.45
N ASN A 434 -9.40 -4.73 -2.77
CA ASN A 434 -8.58 -4.92 -3.95
C ASN A 434 -9.40 -5.63 -5.04
N ILE A 435 -9.60 -4.95 -6.18
CA ILE A 435 -10.35 -5.47 -7.33
C ILE A 435 -9.48 -5.38 -8.58
N GLU A 436 -9.44 -6.46 -9.35
CA GLU A 436 -8.86 -6.47 -10.70
C GLU A 436 -9.98 -6.32 -11.74
N LYS A 437 -10.05 -5.15 -12.39
CA LYS A 437 -10.96 -4.89 -13.53
C LYS A 437 -10.19 -5.14 -14.83
N VAL A 438 -10.35 -6.35 -15.38
CA VAL A 438 -9.57 -6.83 -16.54
C VAL A 438 -9.97 -6.23 -17.89
N GLY A 439 -11.09 -5.50 -17.94
CA GLY A 439 -11.61 -4.84 -19.13
C GLY A 439 -12.64 -3.77 -18.82
N PHE A 440 -12.96 -2.94 -19.82
CA PHE A 440 -14.01 -1.91 -19.72
C PHE A 440 -15.42 -2.52 -19.52
N ASP A 441 -15.57 -3.80 -19.89
CA ASP A 441 -16.78 -4.61 -19.73
C ASP A 441 -16.91 -5.24 -18.33
N THR A 442 -15.89 -5.09 -17.48
CA THR A 442 -15.88 -5.64 -16.11
C THR A 442 -15.98 -4.54 -15.05
N ASN A 443 -16.95 -4.66 -14.13
CA ASN A 443 -17.10 -3.74 -13.01
C ASN A 443 -17.55 -4.46 -11.74
N VAL A 444 -17.25 -3.88 -10.57
CA VAL A 444 -17.77 -4.32 -9.27
C VAL A 444 -18.48 -3.15 -8.64
N GLU A 445 -19.68 -3.40 -8.14
CA GLU A 445 -20.51 -2.41 -7.47
C GLU A 445 -20.97 -3.00 -6.14
N PHE A 446 -20.76 -2.27 -5.04
CA PHE A 446 -21.20 -2.70 -3.72
C PHE A 446 -22.59 -2.16 -3.43
N ILE A 447 -23.48 -3.02 -2.97
CA ILE A 447 -24.87 -2.69 -2.65
C ILE A 447 -25.02 -2.85 -1.14
N LEU A 448 -25.32 -1.75 -0.44
CA LEU A 448 -25.62 -1.76 0.98
C LEU A 448 -27.12 -1.55 1.16
N THR A 449 -27.82 -2.62 1.54
CA THR A 449 -29.26 -2.59 1.83
C THR A 449 -29.46 -2.31 3.31
N ASP A 450 -30.22 -1.25 3.63
CA ASP A 450 -30.66 -0.92 5.00
C ASP A 450 -31.81 -1.82 5.48
N GLU A 451 -32.11 -1.81 6.78
CA GLU A 451 -33.27 -2.51 7.38
C GLU A 451 -34.61 -2.08 6.73
N LYS A 452 -34.67 -0.85 6.21
CA LYS A 452 -35.82 -0.30 5.48
C LYS A 452 -35.94 -0.82 4.04
N GLY A 453 -34.94 -1.53 3.52
CA GLY A 453 -34.88 -1.98 2.13
C GLY A 453 -34.30 -0.97 1.13
N GLU A 454 -33.85 0.21 1.59
CA GLU A 454 -33.18 1.20 0.74
C GLU A 454 -31.78 0.73 0.36
N GLU A 455 -31.45 0.77 -0.93
CA GLU A 455 -30.18 0.31 -1.48
C GLU A 455 -29.23 1.48 -1.79
N ASN A 456 -28.03 1.44 -1.21
CA ASN A 456 -26.97 2.41 -1.43
C ASN A 456 -25.87 1.77 -2.28
N PHE A 457 -25.63 2.33 -3.47
CA PHE A 457 -24.64 1.83 -4.43
C PHE A 457 -23.29 2.54 -4.20
N LEU A 458 -22.23 1.77 -3.95
CA LEU A 458 -20.85 2.25 -3.84
C LEU A 458 -20.00 1.68 -4.98
N SER A 459 -19.19 2.54 -5.57
CA SER A 459 -18.03 2.11 -6.37
C SER A 459 -16.82 1.83 -5.48
N ASP A 460 -15.86 1.10 -6.00
CA ASP A 460 -14.60 0.79 -5.34
C ASP A 460 -13.77 2.05 -5.05
N ASN A 461 -13.34 2.21 -3.79
CA ASN A 461 -12.49 3.29 -3.33
C ASN A 461 -13.01 4.72 -3.68
N LEU A 462 -14.34 4.88 -3.79
CA LEU A 462 -14.99 6.17 -3.96
C LEU A 462 -15.95 6.45 -2.80
N PRO A 463 -15.85 7.61 -2.13
CA PRO A 463 -16.75 7.96 -1.04
C PRO A 463 -18.13 8.37 -1.56
N LEU A 464 -19.18 7.87 -0.90
CA LEU A 464 -20.56 8.28 -1.06
C LEU A 464 -20.99 9.09 0.17
N ALA A 465 -21.29 10.37 -0.05
CA ALA A 465 -22.01 11.18 0.92
C ALA A 465 -23.50 10.80 0.87
N LEU A 466 -24.04 10.32 1.98
CA LEU A 466 -25.45 9.97 2.11
C LEU A 466 -26.33 11.23 2.12
N ARG A 467 -27.65 11.06 1.89
CA ARG A 467 -28.61 12.17 1.99
C ARG A 467 -29.18 12.33 3.41
N GLU A 468 -29.20 11.26 4.18
CA GLU A 468 -29.65 11.17 5.56
C GLU A 468 -28.64 10.32 6.37
N ARG A 469 -28.63 10.42 7.70
CA ARG A 469 -27.78 9.55 8.53
C ARG A 469 -28.34 8.13 8.56
N LEU A 470 -27.44 7.16 8.37
CA LEU A 470 -27.74 5.74 8.33
C LEU A 470 -27.35 5.08 9.65
N SER A 471 -28.32 4.41 10.28
CA SER A 471 -28.21 3.76 11.59
C SER A 471 -29.05 2.48 11.58
N GLY A 472 -28.40 1.32 11.79
CA GLY A 472 -29.05 0.01 11.65
C GLY A 472 -28.08 -1.07 11.16
N GLU A 473 -28.57 -2.30 10.99
CA GLU A 473 -27.83 -3.40 10.38
C GLU A 473 -27.89 -3.36 8.84
N LEU A 474 -26.76 -3.03 8.21
CA LEU A 474 -26.61 -3.02 6.76
C LEU A 474 -26.20 -4.39 6.26
N THR A 475 -26.91 -4.90 5.25
CA THR A 475 -26.48 -6.09 4.50
C THR A 475 -25.62 -5.64 3.32
N VAL A 476 -24.41 -6.17 3.21
CA VAL A 476 -23.39 -5.74 2.25
C VAL A 476 -23.24 -6.80 1.17
N LYS A 477 -23.50 -6.42 -0.08
CA LYS A 477 -23.37 -7.30 -1.25
C LYS A 477 -22.39 -6.70 -2.26
N ALA A 478 -21.80 -7.53 -3.11
CA ALA A 478 -21.10 -7.11 -4.31
C ALA A 478 -21.76 -7.69 -5.55
N ASP A 479 -22.15 -6.83 -6.49
CA ASP A 479 -22.59 -7.21 -7.83
C ASP A 479 -21.38 -7.19 -8.77
N LEU A 480 -20.92 -8.37 -9.16
CA LEU A 480 -19.85 -8.55 -10.14
C LEU A 480 -20.46 -8.51 -11.55
N LYS A 481 -20.09 -7.53 -12.36
CA LYS A 481 -20.54 -7.36 -13.76
C LYS A 481 -19.41 -7.71 -14.72
N GLY A 482 -19.70 -8.49 -15.76
CA GLY A 482 -18.70 -8.95 -16.74
C GLY A 482 -19.31 -9.64 -17.96
N GLY A 483 -18.47 -10.30 -18.74
CA GLY A 483 -18.85 -11.02 -19.95
C GLY A 483 -18.39 -12.48 -19.96
N ARG A 484 -18.91 -13.27 -20.90
CA ARG A 484 -18.65 -14.72 -21.03
C ARG A 484 -17.16 -15.14 -21.02
N LYS A 485 -16.24 -14.22 -21.36
CA LYS A 485 -14.79 -14.45 -21.42
C LYS A 485 -13.98 -13.77 -20.30
N ARG A 486 -14.61 -12.84 -19.56
CA ARG A 486 -13.95 -11.89 -18.63
C ARG A 486 -14.85 -11.58 -17.44
N SER A 487 -14.34 -11.77 -16.24
CA SER A 487 -14.97 -11.35 -14.99
C SER A 487 -14.03 -10.39 -14.27
N PRO A 488 -14.53 -9.43 -13.50
CA PRO A 488 -13.71 -8.79 -12.48
C PRO A 488 -13.31 -9.84 -11.43
N VAL A 489 -12.13 -9.65 -10.82
CA VAL A 489 -11.65 -10.45 -9.69
C VAL A 489 -11.75 -9.60 -8.42
N LEU A 490 -12.64 -9.98 -7.50
CA LEU A 490 -12.76 -9.35 -6.18
C LEU A 490 -11.92 -10.16 -5.19
N TYR A 491 -10.81 -9.59 -4.70
CA TYR A 491 -10.01 -10.24 -3.67
C TYR A 491 -10.64 -10.08 -2.27
N PRO A 492 -10.50 -11.08 -1.38
CA PRO A 492 -11.15 -11.04 -0.08
C PRO A 492 -10.49 -10.03 0.86
N GLY A 493 -11.30 -9.44 1.73
CA GLY A 493 -10.86 -8.40 2.66
C GLY A 493 -11.50 -7.04 2.40
N LEU A 494 -12.77 -7.00 2.02
CA LEU A 494 -13.55 -5.77 2.00
C LEU A 494 -13.56 -5.11 3.39
N GLN A 495 -13.11 -3.87 3.45
CA GLN A 495 -13.28 -2.97 4.57
C GLN A 495 -14.30 -1.89 4.19
N LEU A 496 -15.37 -1.76 4.99
CA LEU A 496 -16.22 -0.58 4.92
C LEU A 496 -15.70 0.45 5.89
N VAL A 497 -15.65 1.70 5.44
CA VAL A 497 -15.33 2.83 6.31
C VAL A 497 -16.53 3.74 6.40
N LEU A 498 -16.99 3.92 7.63
CA LEU A 498 -18.18 4.66 8.02
C LEU A 498 -17.72 5.99 8.63
N GLY A 499 -17.97 7.09 7.94
CA GLY A 499 -17.77 8.45 8.46
C GLY A 499 -19.04 8.98 9.11
N ASN A 500 -18.95 9.65 10.25
CA ASN A 500 -20.02 10.46 10.84
C ASN A 500 -19.54 11.91 11.01
N ILE A 501 -20.06 12.79 10.16
CA ILE A 501 -19.81 14.22 10.22
C ILE A 501 -20.52 14.84 11.43
N SER A 502 -19.78 15.58 12.26
CA SER A 502 -20.38 16.31 13.38
C SER A 502 -21.28 17.44 12.88
N ALA A 503 -22.39 17.69 13.59
CA ALA A 503 -23.33 18.77 13.24
C ALA A 503 -22.75 20.18 13.46
N SER A 504 -21.72 20.29 14.30
CA SER A 504 -20.97 21.53 14.54
C SER A 504 -19.49 21.24 14.74
N GLY A 505 -18.66 22.23 14.44
CA GLY A 505 -17.22 22.22 14.71
C GLY A 505 -16.77 23.63 14.99
N ASP A 506 -15.87 23.79 15.96
CA ASP A 506 -15.34 25.09 16.35
C ASP A 506 -13.82 25.19 16.15
N TYR A 507 -13.41 26.41 15.84
CA TYR A 507 -12.03 26.84 15.65
C TYR A 507 -11.81 28.10 16.48
N VAL A 508 -10.68 28.23 17.15
CA VAL A 508 -10.29 29.39 17.96
C VAL A 508 -8.86 29.80 17.64
N THR A 509 -8.69 31.06 17.21
CA THR A 509 -7.36 31.65 16.96
C THR A 509 -6.52 31.67 18.25
N ARG A 510 -5.19 31.70 18.12
CA ARG A 510 -4.31 32.22 19.18
C ARG A 510 -4.77 33.62 19.66
N SER A 511 -4.30 34.06 20.84
CA SER A 511 -4.60 35.40 21.32
C SER A 511 -3.98 36.49 20.44
N ILE A 512 -4.75 37.56 20.25
CA ILE A 512 -4.42 38.72 19.43
C ILE A 512 -4.43 39.92 20.38
N THR A 513 -3.34 40.69 20.41
CA THR A 513 -3.28 41.91 21.23
C THR A 513 -4.33 42.92 20.75
N ALA A 514 -5.13 43.39 21.68
CA ALA A 514 -6.16 44.41 21.47
C ALA A 514 -5.94 45.58 22.43
N GLY A 515 -6.76 46.62 22.30
CA GLY A 515 -6.69 47.81 23.16
C GLY A 515 -8.07 48.33 23.52
N SER A 516 -8.10 49.42 24.29
CA SER A 516 -9.33 50.15 24.57
C SER A 516 -9.86 50.85 23.31
N ASN A 517 -11.19 50.85 23.18
CA ASN A 517 -11.94 51.42 22.05
C ASN A 517 -11.46 50.98 20.65
N THR A 518 -11.00 49.73 20.51
CA THR A 518 -10.50 49.19 19.24
C THR A 518 -11.63 48.67 18.35
N LYS A 519 -11.39 48.67 17.04
CA LYS A 519 -12.28 48.10 16.02
C LYS A 519 -11.67 46.78 15.53
N ILE A 520 -12.41 45.69 15.68
CA ILE A 520 -12.02 44.37 15.20
C ILE A 520 -12.75 44.09 13.88
N THR A 521 -11.99 43.88 12.82
CA THR A 521 -12.49 43.50 11.49
C THR A 521 -12.03 42.08 11.19
N ILE A 522 -12.98 41.19 10.94
CA ILE A 522 -12.75 39.76 10.68
C ILE A 522 -13.25 39.47 9.27
N THR A 523 -12.37 38.99 8.40
CA THR A 523 -12.67 38.67 7.00
C THR A 523 -12.24 37.25 6.68
N TYR A 524 -13.14 36.46 6.08
CA TYR A 524 -12.83 35.10 5.63
C TYR A 524 -13.65 34.75 4.39
N ASP A 525 -13.15 33.83 3.57
CA ASP A 525 -13.92 33.28 2.46
C ASP A 525 -14.74 32.09 2.99
N ALA A 526 -16.04 32.05 2.72
CA ALA A 526 -16.87 30.91 3.08
C ALA A 526 -17.76 30.43 1.94
N LEU A 527 -17.86 29.11 1.81
CA LEU A 527 -18.86 28.42 1.02
C LEU A 527 -19.86 27.81 2.00
N ILE A 528 -21.11 28.29 1.94
CA ILE A 528 -22.17 27.93 2.89
C ILE A 528 -23.41 27.53 2.09
N PRO A 529 -23.61 26.22 1.84
CA PRO A 529 -24.73 25.72 1.06
C PRO A 529 -25.98 25.54 1.93
N GLY A 530 -27.16 25.77 1.34
CA GLY A 530 -28.46 25.43 1.96
C GLY A 530 -28.65 26.01 3.35
N THR A 531 -28.78 25.13 4.36
CA THR A 531 -29.02 25.50 5.76
C THR A 531 -27.76 25.44 6.64
N ALA A 532 -26.57 25.37 6.06
CA ALA A 532 -25.33 25.52 6.82
C ALA A 532 -25.17 26.96 7.32
N ASP A 533 -24.35 27.16 8.36
CA ASP A 533 -24.00 28.48 8.88
C ASP A 533 -22.58 28.50 9.46
N VAL A 534 -21.99 29.69 9.52
CA VAL A 534 -20.69 29.97 10.14
C VAL A 534 -20.84 31.24 10.98
N LYS A 535 -20.82 31.06 12.30
CA LYS A 535 -20.97 32.14 13.28
C LYS A 535 -19.60 32.57 13.81
N THR A 536 -19.41 33.87 13.88
CA THR A 536 -18.15 34.50 14.28
C THR A 536 -18.31 35.12 15.65
N TYR A 537 -17.44 34.75 16.59
CA TYR A 537 -17.44 35.25 17.96
C TYR A 537 -16.09 35.88 18.30
N VAL A 538 -16.12 36.89 19.16
CA VAL A 538 -14.95 37.58 19.73
C VAL A 538 -14.96 37.37 21.25
N GLU A 539 -13.81 37.00 21.82
CA GLU A 539 -13.62 36.89 23.26
C GLU A 539 -13.54 38.28 23.90
N LYS A 540 -14.40 38.58 24.88
CA LYS A 540 -14.35 39.84 25.67
C LYS A 540 -13.51 39.70 26.93
N ASN A 541 -13.81 38.66 27.69
CA ASN A 541 -13.12 38.22 28.90
C ASN A 541 -12.83 36.74 28.72
N VAL A 542 -11.92 36.17 29.53
CA VAL A 542 -11.53 34.76 29.43
C VAL A 542 -12.77 33.84 29.48
N GLY A 543 -13.10 33.21 28.36
CA GLY A 543 -14.26 32.33 28.20
C GLY A 543 -15.62 33.01 27.89
N GLU A 544 -15.70 34.35 27.85
CA GLU A 544 -16.91 35.09 27.48
C GLU A 544 -16.91 35.50 26.00
N TRP A 545 -17.82 34.91 25.22
CA TRP A 545 -17.88 35.07 23.76
C TRP A 545 -19.03 35.99 23.32
N GLN A 546 -18.72 37.07 22.60
CA GLN A 546 -19.71 37.91 21.92
C GLN A 546 -19.87 37.49 20.46
N LEU A 547 -21.11 37.24 20.01
CA LEU A 547 -21.43 37.05 18.59
C LEU A 547 -21.23 38.38 17.82
N VAL A 548 -20.51 38.33 16.69
CA VAL A 548 -20.35 39.45 15.76
C VAL A 548 -21.13 39.14 14.49
N ASN A 549 -22.20 39.91 14.23
CA ASN A 549 -23.04 39.75 13.04
C ASN A 549 -22.27 40.09 11.75
N LEU A 550 -22.67 39.47 10.64
CA LEU A 550 -22.13 39.78 9.32
C LEU A 550 -22.37 41.25 8.97
N THR A 551 -21.34 41.95 8.52
CA THR A 551 -21.43 43.36 8.10
C THR A 551 -21.57 43.48 6.59
N THR A 552 -20.74 42.75 5.83
CA THR A 552 -20.80 42.71 4.36
C THR A 552 -20.41 41.33 3.83
N GLY A 553 -21.04 40.88 2.75
CA GLY A 553 -20.64 39.70 1.99
C GLY A 553 -20.38 40.07 0.52
N LYS A 554 -19.25 39.65 -0.04
CA LYS A 554 -18.86 39.88 -1.44
C LYS A 554 -18.66 38.53 -2.15
N PRO A 555 -19.36 38.24 -3.26
CA PRO A 555 -19.12 37.01 -4.01
C PRO A 555 -17.73 37.04 -4.67
N ILE A 556 -17.02 35.91 -4.62
CA ILE A 556 -15.67 35.77 -5.21
C ILE A 556 -15.58 34.70 -6.31
N GLY A 557 -16.70 34.05 -6.66
CA GLY A 557 -16.79 32.97 -7.65
C GLY A 557 -17.09 31.61 -7.01
N ASP A 558 -17.52 30.63 -7.80
CA ASP A 558 -17.75 29.22 -7.39
C ASP A 558 -18.56 29.04 -6.10
N ASN A 559 -19.60 29.86 -5.90
CA ASN A 559 -20.44 29.92 -4.69
C ASN A 559 -19.69 30.31 -3.38
N TRP A 560 -18.43 30.74 -3.46
CA TRP A 560 -17.70 31.33 -2.34
C TRP A 560 -18.05 32.81 -2.17
N VAL A 561 -18.14 33.23 -0.90
CA VAL A 561 -18.41 34.62 -0.49
C VAL A 561 -17.37 35.04 0.55
N GLU A 562 -16.64 36.11 0.25
CA GLU A 562 -15.81 36.83 1.23
C GLU A 562 -16.74 37.53 2.22
N ARG A 563 -16.77 37.04 3.46
CA ARG A 563 -17.59 37.56 4.57
C ARG A 563 -16.74 38.45 5.45
N THR A 564 -17.23 39.65 5.75
CA THR A 564 -16.59 40.58 6.68
C THR A 564 -17.52 40.93 7.84
N HIS A 565 -17.01 40.76 9.06
CA HIS A 565 -17.67 41.02 10.34
C HIS A 565 -16.90 42.13 11.06
N VAL A 566 -17.59 43.18 11.50
CA VAL A 566 -16.99 44.33 12.18
C VAL A 566 -17.59 44.49 13.57
N LEU A 567 -16.73 44.50 14.58
CA LEU A 567 -17.06 44.87 15.95
C LEU A 567 -16.37 46.19 16.29
N SER A 568 -17.16 47.23 16.58
CA SER A 568 -16.67 48.53 17.05
C SER A 568 -16.64 48.61 18.57
N ASN A 569 -15.81 49.50 19.11
CA ASN A 569 -15.73 49.83 20.54
C ASN A 569 -15.38 48.63 21.45
N PHE A 570 -14.52 47.73 20.96
CA PHE A 570 -13.98 46.64 21.77
C PHE A 570 -13.05 47.18 22.86
N ASN A 571 -13.07 46.55 24.04
CA ASN A 571 -12.23 46.92 25.17
C ASN A 571 -11.68 45.65 25.81
N GLY A 572 -10.37 45.42 25.66
CA GLY A 572 -9.63 44.31 26.23
C GLY A 572 -8.18 44.35 25.75
N ASN A 573 -7.23 43.85 26.56
CA ASN A 573 -5.80 43.85 26.21
C ASN A 573 -5.44 42.73 25.22
N GLU A 574 -6.21 41.64 25.25
CA GLU A 574 -6.11 40.50 24.34
C GLU A 574 -7.50 40.05 23.97
N THR A 575 -7.63 39.41 22.81
CA THR A 575 -8.86 38.78 22.34
C THR A 575 -8.55 37.56 21.49
N ARG A 576 -9.53 36.66 21.35
CA ARG A 576 -9.51 35.52 20.46
C ARG A 576 -10.74 35.56 19.57
N ILE A 577 -10.63 34.97 18.39
CA ILE A 577 -11.76 34.81 17.48
C ILE A 577 -12.13 33.34 17.38
N LYS A 578 -13.41 33.07 17.59
CA LYS A 578 -14.00 31.75 17.49
C LYS A 578 -14.93 31.68 16.30
N LEU A 579 -14.62 30.80 15.35
CA LEU A 579 -15.51 30.42 14.27
C LEU A 579 -16.26 29.15 14.70
N VAL A 580 -17.60 29.19 14.65
CA VAL A 580 -18.46 28.03 14.88
C VAL A 580 -19.13 27.68 13.57
N LEU A 581 -18.72 26.57 12.97
CA LEU A 581 -19.34 25.99 11.80
C LEU A 581 -20.51 25.12 12.27
N SER A 582 -21.63 25.18 11.55
CA SER A 582 -22.77 24.27 11.75
C SER A 582 -23.35 23.84 10.41
N GLY A 583 -23.73 22.58 10.29
CA GLY A 583 -24.19 22.01 9.03
C GLY A 583 -24.96 20.70 9.19
N THR A 584 -25.36 20.15 8.05
CA THR A 584 -26.03 18.84 7.96
C THR A 584 -25.20 17.89 7.11
N VAL A 585 -25.64 16.63 7.00
CA VAL A 585 -24.99 15.62 6.15
C VAL A 585 -24.83 16.10 4.70
N VAL A 586 -25.84 16.81 4.18
CA VAL A 586 -25.87 17.38 2.82
C VAL A 586 -25.24 18.76 2.77
N TYR A 587 -25.52 19.63 3.75
CA TYR A 587 -25.08 21.02 3.77
C TYR A 587 -23.84 21.20 4.64
N ARG A 588 -22.67 21.07 4.01
CA ARG A 588 -21.36 21.14 4.67
C ARG A 588 -20.72 22.52 4.43
N PRO A 589 -20.57 23.38 5.46
CA PRO A 589 -19.87 24.65 5.33
C PRO A 589 -18.36 24.43 5.17
N LYS A 590 -17.71 25.32 4.41
CA LYS A 590 -16.25 25.41 4.27
C LYS A 590 -15.79 26.85 4.48
N VAL A 591 -14.66 27.04 5.15
CA VAL A 591 -14.06 28.38 5.38
C VAL A 591 -12.58 28.35 5.00
N ARG A 592 -12.06 29.44 4.41
CA ARG A 592 -10.63 29.61 4.11
C ARG A 592 -10.19 31.07 4.24
N ASN A 593 -8.87 31.30 4.24
CA ASN A 593 -8.26 32.64 4.23
C ASN A 593 -8.76 33.57 5.36
N LEU A 594 -8.75 33.09 6.61
CA LEU A 594 -9.11 33.90 7.77
C LEU A 594 -8.12 35.05 7.95
N ARG A 595 -8.63 36.27 8.04
CA ARG A 595 -7.88 37.51 8.25
C ARG A 595 -8.57 38.31 9.34
N VAL A 596 -7.78 38.87 10.24
CA VAL A 596 -8.23 39.67 11.37
C VAL A 596 -7.38 40.91 11.45
N VAL A 597 -8.03 42.06 11.58
CA VAL A 597 -7.39 43.36 11.74
C VAL A 597 -8.05 44.10 12.89
N VAL A 598 -7.27 44.34 13.94
CA VAL A 598 -7.58 45.21 15.08
C VAL A 598 -6.95 46.58 14.81
N THR A 599 -7.78 47.62 14.75
CA THR A 599 -7.38 49.03 14.51
C THR A 599 -7.91 49.96 15.59
#